data_AF-A0A553N0Y3-F1
#
_entry.id   AF-A0A553N0Y3-F1
#
_cell.length_a   1.000
_cell.length_b   1.000
_cell.length_c   1.000
_cell.angle_alpha   90.00
_cell.angle_beta   90.00
_cell.angle_gamma   90.00
#
_symmetry.space_group_name_H-M   'P 1'
#
loop_
_entity.id
_entity.type
_entity.pdbx_description
1 polymer ?
#
loop_
_entity_poly.entity_id
_entity_poly.type
_entity_poly.pdbx_seq_one_letter_code
_entity_poly.pdbx_strand_id
1 'polypeptide(L)'
;MAHFETEYQRLEASYSDSPPGEENLLVHVPEGSKSPWHHIENLDLFFQRISFLYFLNFRKSIISTRRMDSPACCWGKYLSLCKQLVFVVAFTVFLANCVDYDILFANNIRHNVPVIFILIISGVFWLHRLVKFIYNICCYFEIRSFYINALKVSMADLPYFTWQEVQARIVEIQKEHQICIHKKELTELDIYHRILRFKNYMVAMVNKSLLPVRFRLPVLGDTVFYTRGLKYNFELIFFWGPGSLFENEWSLKPEYKRGGNRLELADRLSSRILWIGIANLLLCPVILIWQILYAFFSYTEVIKREPGSLGARCWSLYGRFYLRHFNELDHELMSRLSKGYKASSKYMNCFMSPLLTVVAKNVAFFAGSILAVLIALTIYDEDVLAVEHVLTSITLLGVCVTVCRYRMPRS
;
A
#
# COMPACT_ATOMS: atom_id res chain seq x y z
N MET A 1 -38.70 -11.47 27.71
CA MET A 1 -38.78 -12.11 26.38
C MET A 1 -37.36 -12.24 25.84
N ALA A 2 -36.86 -13.48 25.81
CA ALA A 2 -35.65 -14.01 25.19
C ALA A 2 -34.35 -13.17 25.25
N HIS A 3 -33.59 -13.37 26.34
CA HIS A 3 -32.14 -13.17 26.37
C HIS A 3 -31.51 -14.36 25.62
N PHE A 4 -30.80 -14.13 24.52
CA PHE A 4 -29.93 -15.14 23.91
C PHE A 4 -28.51 -14.90 24.42
N GLU A 5 -28.16 -15.60 25.50
CA GLU A 5 -26.77 -15.75 25.93
C GLU A 5 -26.15 -16.90 25.13
N THR A 6 -25.25 -16.60 24.20
CA THR A 6 -24.35 -17.61 23.64
C THR A 6 -23.15 -17.74 24.56
N GLU A 7 -23.26 -18.62 25.54
CA GLU A 7 -22.16 -19.06 26.40
C GLU A 7 -21.18 -19.88 25.56
N TYR A 8 -19.95 -19.37 25.38
CA TYR A 8 -18.88 -20.14 24.74
C TYR A 8 -18.38 -21.19 25.73
N GLN A 9 -18.85 -22.42 25.57
CA GLN A 9 -18.38 -23.56 26.34
C GLN A 9 -16.93 -23.88 25.93
N ARG A 10 -16.02 -23.76 26.89
CA ARG A 10 -14.60 -24.08 26.72
C ARG A 10 -14.47 -25.61 26.64
N LEU A 11 -14.05 -26.13 25.49
CA LEU A 11 -13.64 -27.53 25.38
C LEU A 11 -12.37 -27.72 26.22
N GLU A 12 -12.49 -28.36 27.37
CA GLU A 12 -11.36 -28.89 28.13
C GLU A 12 -10.80 -30.10 27.36
N ALA A 13 -9.79 -29.85 26.54
CA ALA A 13 -8.93 -30.92 26.04
C ALA A 13 -7.96 -31.30 27.16
N SER A 14 -8.15 -32.47 27.76
CA SER A 14 -7.22 -33.08 28.70
C SER A 14 -5.87 -33.29 28.02
N TYR A 15 -4.87 -32.49 28.39
CA TYR A 15 -3.48 -32.80 28.09
C TYR A 15 -2.95 -33.74 29.16
N SER A 16 -3.01 -35.05 28.91
CA SER A 16 -2.26 -36.07 29.64
C SER A 16 -1.37 -36.84 28.67
N ASP A 17 -0.08 -36.84 29.00
CA ASP A 17 0.97 -37.79 28.63
C ASP A 17 1.52 -37.77 27.19
N SER A 18 2.65 -37.06 27.06
CA SER A 18 3.69 -37.40 26.08
C SER A 18 4.50 -38.56 26.65
N PRO A 19 4.73 -39.67 25.92
CA PRO A 19 5.71 -40.67 26.35
C PRO A 19 7.13 -40.06 26.24
N PRO A 20 8.04 -40.33 27.19
CA PRO A 20 9.41 -39.85 27.12
C PRO A 20 10.21 -40.76 26.19
N GLY A 21 10.83 -40.18 25.16
CA GLY A 21 11.87 -40.84 24.36
C GLY A 21 11.52 -41.07 22.89
N GLU A 22 11.57 -40.01 22.08
CA GLU A 22 11.91 -40.10 20.65
C GLU A 22 12.82 -38.92 20.29
N GLU A 23 14.00 -38.88 20.90
CA GLU A 23 15.13 -38.17 20.30
C GLU A 23 15.60 -38.96 19.07
N ASN A 24 15.70 -38.29 17.93
CA ASN A 24 16.30 -38.75 16.68
C ASN A 24 15.56 -39.84 15.87
N LEU A 25 14.34 -39.54 15.42
CA LEU A 25 13.79 -40.18 14.22
C LEU A 25 14.42 -39.56 12.96
N LEU A 26 15.64 -40.00 12.64
CA LEU A 26 16.23 -39.83 11.31
C LEU A 26 15.44 -40.69 10.32
N VAL A 27 14.35 -40.13 9.78
CA VAL A 27 13.64 -40.73 8.64
C VAL A 27 14.55 -40.58 7.42
N HIS A 28 15.26 -41.65 7.08
CA HIS A 28 15.98 -41.75 5.81
C HIS A 28 14.95 -41.86 4.68
N VAL A 29 14.65 -40.73 4.05
CA VAL A 29 13.93 -40.71 2.77
C VAL A 29 14.94 -41.10 1.68
N PRO A 30 14.63 -42.06 0.78
CA PRO A 30 15.54 -42.43 -0.30
C PRO A 30 15.79 -41.20 -1.20
N GLU A 31 17.01 -41.09 -1.73
CA GLU A 31 17.43 -40.01 -2.64
C GLU A 31 16.74 -40.11 -4.01
N GLY A 32 15.42 -39.94 -4.04
CA GLY A 32 14.72 -39.42 -5.22
C GLY A 32 15.01 -37.93 -5.32
N SER A 33 15.22 -37.42 -6.53
CA SER A 33 15.57 -36.02 -6.80
C SER A 33 14.79 -35.05 -5.92
N LYS A 34 15.43 -34.52 -4.86
CA LYS A 34 14.76 -33.61 -3.93
C LYS A 34 14.30 -32.42 -4.75
N SER A 35 12.99 -32.24 -4.84
CA SER A 35 12.44 -31.11 -5.57
C SER A 35 12.99 -29.81 -4.96
N PRO A 36 13.24 -28.76 -5.75
CA PRO A 36 13.83 -27.52 -5.25
C PRO A 36 12.95 -26.80 -4.22
N TRP A 37 11.70 -27.25 -4.03
CA TRP A 37 10.74 -26.70 -3.07
C TRP A 37 10.54 -27.59 -1.84
N HIS A 38 11.41 -28.60 -1.66
CA HIS A 38 11.40 -29.41 -0.46
C HIS A 38 11.89 -28.59 0.74
N HIS A 39 11.08 -28.50 1.79
CA HIS A 39 11.37 -27.75 3.01
C HIS A 39 11.67 -26.27 2.83
N ILE A 40 10.61 -25.46 2.76
CA ILE A 40 10.76 -24.00 2.76
C ILE A 40 10.82 -23.50 4.20
N GLU A 41 11.92 -22.86 4.59
CA GLU A 41 12.13 -22.31 5.94
C GLU A 41 11.05 -21.28 6.32
N ASN A 42 10.73 -20.36 5.41
CA ASN A 42 9.73 -19.31 5.63
C ASN A 42 8.51 -19.47 4.71
N LEU A 43 7.62 -20.36 5.14
CA LEU A 43 6.34 -20.62 4.46
C LEU A 43 5.43 -19.39 4.43
N ASP A 44 5.45 -18.54 5.46
CA ASP A 44 4.57 -17.37 5.55
C ASP A 44 4.93 -16.36 4.43
N LEU A 45 6.22 -16.05 4.28
CA LEU A 45 6.71 -15.20 3.19
C LEU A 45 6.51 -15.84 1.82
N PHE A 46 6.69 -17.15 1.70
CA PHE A 46 6.48 -17.88 0.45
C PHE A 46 5.03 -17.78 -0.03
N PHE A 47 4.04 -18.09 0.81
CA PHE A 47 2.63 -17.98 0.45
C PHE A 47 2.19 -16.53 0.23
N GLN A 48 2.75 -15.58 0.99
CA GLN A 48 2.51 -14.15 0.73
C GLN A 48 2.99 -13.74 -0.67
N ARG A 49 4.15 -14.25 -1.13
CA ARG A 49 4.66 -13.98 -2.48
C ARG A 49 3.82 -14.65 -3.58
N ILE A 50 3.37 -15.89 -3.36
CA ILE A 50 2.44 -16.60 -4.27
C ILE A 50 1.16 -15.81 -4.45
N SER A 51 0.51 -15.45 -3.33
CA SER A 51 -0.74 -14.68 -3.32
C SER A 51 -0.56 -13.30 -3.93
N PHE A 52 0.58 -12.66 -3.67
CA PHE A 52 0.90 -11.37 -4.25
C PHE A 52 1.11 -11.43 -5.77
N LEU A 53 1.78 -12.46 -6.30
CA LEU A 53 1.95 -12.66 -7.73
C LEU A 53 0.62 -12.93 -8.43
N TYR A 54 -0.25 -13.74 -7.81
CA TYR A 54 -1.63 -13.94 -8.28
C TYR A 54 -2.41 -12.62 -8.34
N PHE A 55 -2.41 -11.86 -7.22
CA PHE A 55 -3.09 -10.56 -7.12
C PHE A 55 -2.63 -9.56 -8.18
N LEU A 56 -1.32 -9.53 -8.49
CA LEU A 56 -0.78 -8.68 -9.54
C LEU A 56 -1.35 -9.02 -10.91
N ASN A 57 -1.47 -10.31 -11.26
CA ASN A 57 -2.02 -10.75 -12.54
C ASN A 57 -3.54 -10.53 -12.61
N PHE A 58 -4.27 -10.78 -11.51
CA PHE A 58 -5.70 -10.46 -11.42
C PHE A 58 -5.98 -8.97 -11.71
N ARG A 59 -5.16 -8.07 -11.16
CA ARG A 59 -5.29 -6.64 -11.42
C ARG A 59 -5.06 -6.28 -12.90
N LYS A 60 -4.21 -7.00 -13.62
CA LYS A 60 -4.03 -6.80 -15.07
C LYS A 60 -5.29 -7.18 -15.84
N SER A 61 -5.92 -8.31 -15.51
CA SER A 61 -7.16 -8.77 -16.15
C SER A 61 -8.26 -7.69 -16.07
N ILE A 62 -8.44 -7.08 -14.89
CA ILE A 62 -9.41 -5.99 -14.69
C ILE A 62 -9.08 -4.72 -15.50
N ILE A 63 -7.79 -4.38 -15.65
CA ILE A 63 -7.35 -3.16 -16.34
C ILE A 63 -7.25 -3.39 -17.87
N SER A 64 -7.18 -4.65 -18.32
CA SER A 64 -6.97 -5.07 -19.72
C SER A 64 -8.25 -5.09 -20.57
N THR A 65 -9.08 -4.04 -20.47
CA THR A 65 -10.10 -3.76 -21.51
C THR A 65 -9.62 -2.72 -22.54
N ARG A 66 -8.34 -2.31 -22.49
CA ARG A 66 -7.67 -1.60 -23.60
C ARG A 66 -6.42 -2.38 -24.03
N ARG A 67 -6.57 -3.05 -25.17
CA ARG A 67 -5.56 -3.66 -26.05
C ARG A 67 -4.16 -3.05 -25.87
N MET A 68 -3.27 -3.78 -25.21
CA MET A 68 -1.81 -3.58 -25.29
C MET A 68 -1.11 -4.89 -24.89
N ASP A 69 -0.86 -5.74 -25.89
CA ASP A 69 -0.09 -6.98 -25.79
C ASP A 69 1.39 -6.65 -25.57
N SER A 70 1.76 -6.24 -24.36
CA SER A 70 3.15 -5.98 -24.02
C SER A 70 3.53 -6.55 -22.65
N PRO A 71 4.67 -7.27 -22.52
CA PRO A 71 5.16 -7.81 -21.25
C PRO A 71 5.43 -6.73 -20.17
N ALA A 72 5.33 -5.45 -20.52
CA ALA A 72 5.47 -4.29 -19.66
C ALA A 72 4.40 -4.12 -18.56
N CYS A 73 3.29 -4.88 -18.57
CA CYS A 73 2.28 -4.76 -17.49
C CYS A 73 2.56 -5.69 -16.28
N CYS A 74 3.36 -6.77 -16.45
CA CYS A 74 4.02 -7.48 -15.32
C CYS A 74 4.82 -6.52 -14.43
N TRP A 75 5.20 -5.40 -15.01
CA TRP A 75 5.97 -4.34 -14.41
C TRP A 75 5.11 -3.33 -13.61
N GLY A 76 3.82 -3.46 -13.32
CA GLY A 76 3.08 -2.37 -12.61
C GLY A 76 3.75 -1.79 -11.33
N LYS A 77 4.30 -2.65 -10.46
CA LYS A 77 5.20 -2.22 -9.35
C LYS A 77 6.61 -1.91 -9.82
N TYR A 78 7.11 -2.63 -10.80
CA TYR A 78 8.46 -2.54 -11.34
C TYR A 78 8.67 -1.24 -12.15
N LEU A 79 7.74 -0.85 -13.01
CA LEU A 79 7.49 0.45 -13.64
C LEU A 79 7.22 1.55 -12.60
N SER A 80 6.48 1.29 -11.52
CA SER A 80 6.40 2.27 -10.41
C SER A 80 7.76 2.46 -9.73
N LEU A 81 8.54 1.39 -9.59
CA LEU A 81 9.89 1.41 -9.02
C LEU A 81 10.89 2.00 -10.01
N CYS A 82 10.76 1.76 -11.32
CA CYS A 82 11.55 2.34 -12.39
C CYS A 82 11.22 3.83 -12.54
N LYS A 83 9.95 4.23 -12.45
CA LYS A 83 9.57 5.64 -12.37
C LYS A 83 10.18 6.30 -11.14
N GLN A 84 10.13 5.65 -9.97
CA GLN A 84 10.82 6.14 -8.77
C GLN A 84 12.34 6.18 -8.93
N LEU A 85 12.93 5.20 -9.61
CA LEU A 85 14.37 5.09 -9.83
C LEU A 85 14.85 6.15 -10.82
N VAL A 86 14.17 6.31 -11.95
CA VAL A 86 14.42 7.37 -12.95
C VAL A 86 14.22 8.73 -12.29
N PHE A 87 13.14 8.92 -11.53
CA PHE A 87 12.88 10.17 -10.84
C PHE A 87 13.99 10.51 -9.84
N VAL A 88 14.39 9.56 -8.98
CA VAL A 88 15.44 9.78 -7.99
C VAL A 88 16.79 10.02 -8.65
N VAL A 89 17.16 9.25 -9.67
CA VAL A 89 18.41 9.45 -10.42
C VAL A 89 18.42 10.83 -11.07
N ALA A 90 17.36 11.19 -11.80
CA ALA A 90 17.23 12.50 -12.42
C ALA A 90 17.26 13.63 -11.39
N PHE A 91 16.61 13.46 -10.24
CA PHE A 91 16.58 14.45 -9.17
C PHE A 91 17.94 14.59 -8.47
N THR A 92 18.66 13.49 -8.22
CA THR A 92 20.03 13.53 -7.68
C THR A 92 21.01 14.17 -8.66
N VAL A 93 20.88 13.88 -9.96
CA VAL A 93 21.70 14.50 -11.02
C VAL A 93 21.37 15.99 -11.15
N PHE A 94 20.08 16.36 -11.09
CA PHE A 94 19.62 17.74 -11.11
C PHE A 94 20.16 18.53 -9.91
N LEU A 95 20.03 18.00 -8.69
CA LEU A 95 20.59 18.64 -7.50
C LEU A 95 22.12 18.71 -7.55
N ALA A 96 22.80 17.72 -8.12
CA ALA A 96 24.26 17.72 -8.17
C ALA A 96 24.84 18.67 -9.24
N ASN A 97 24.19 18.80 -10.40
CA ASN A 97 24.78 19.46 -11.57
C ASN A 97 24.01 20.68 -12.09
N CYS A 98 22.71 20.80 -11.79
CA CYS A 98 21.84 21.83 -12.40
C CYS A 98 21.46 22.95 -11.45
N VAL A 99 21.69 22.81 -10.15
CA VAL A 99 21.41 23.86 -9.16
C VAL A 99 22.70 24.63 -8.92
N ASP A 100 22.72 25.90 -9.38
CA ASP A 100 23.79 26.83 -9.04
C ASP A 100 23.61 27.29 -7.59
N TYR A 101 24.34 26.63 -6.72
CA TYR A 101 24.29 26.93 -5.30
C TYR A 101 24.97 28.26 -4.96
N ASP A 102 25.87 28.79 -5.82
CA ASP A 102 26.60 30.06 -5.67
C ASP A 102 25.66 31.25 -5.71
N ILE A 103 24.68 31.19 -6.61
CA ILE A 103 23.62 32.17 -6.69
C ILE A 103 22.56 31.95 -5.59
N LEU A 104 22.19 30.69 -5.32
CA LEU A 104 21.12 30.35 -4.36
C LEU A 104 21.49 30.67 -2.90
N PHE A 105 22.78 30.57 -2.54
CA PHE A 105 23.28 30.76 -1.18
C PHE A 105 24.36 31.84 -1.08
N ALA A 106 24.46 32.73 -2.07
CA ALA A 106 25.35 33.89 -2.09
C ALA A 106 26.81 33.57 -1.71
N ASN A 107 27.48 32.73 -2.52
CA ASN A 107 28.92 32.43 -2.45
C ASN A 107 29.47 31.87 -1.11
N ASN A 108 28.69 31.07 -0.36
CA ASN A 108 29.15 30.37 0.84
C ASN A 108 29.33 28.84 0.69
N ILE A 109 29.50 28.34 -0.54
CA ILE A 109 29.25 26.92 -0.89
C ILE A 109 30.35 25.94 -0.59
N ARG A 110 31.53 26.41 -0.20
CA ARG A 110 32.62 25.48 0.11
C ARG A 110 32.34 24.59 1.34
N HIS A 111 31.30 24.88 2.13
CA HIS A 111 30.91 24.10 3.31
C HIS A 111 29.39 23.86 3.47
N ASN A 112 28.64 23.61 2.40
CA ASN A 112 27.23 23.21 2.53
C ASN A 112 27.08 21.72 2.91
N VAL A 113 27.61 21.38 4.09
CA VAL A 113 27.43 20.11 4.81
C VAL A 113 25.97 19.59 4.78
N PRO A 114 24.90 20.41 4.96
CA PRO A 114 23.53 19.88 4.95
C PRO A 114 23.08 19.32 3.60
N VAL A 115 23.49 19.92 2.47
CA VAL A 115 23.11 19.43 1.14
C VAL A 115 23.82 18.11 0.83
N ILE A 116 25.12 18.05 1.13
CA ILE A 116 25.92 16.82 1.00
C ILE A 116 25.34 15.71 1.88
N PHE A 117 24.94 16.04 3.11
CA PHE A 117 24.31 15.09 4.03
C PHE A 117 22.97 14.54 3.50
N ILE A 118 22.13 15.40 2.92
CA ILE A 118 20.86 14.98 2.29
C ILE A 118 21.12 14.05 1.08
N LEU A 119 22.12 14.37 0.25
CA LEU A 119 22.51 13.53 -0.89
C LEU A 119 23.03 12.16 -0.44
N ILE A 120 23.87 12.11 0.60
CA ILE A 120 24.36 10.84 1.17
C ILE A 120 23.21 10.00 1.71
N ILE A 121 22.32 10.57 2.54
CA ILE A 121 21.15 9.86 3.07
C ILE A 121 20.28 9.32 1.95
N SER A 122 20.03 10.14 0.93
CA SER A 122 19.23 9.76 -0.24
C SER A 122 19.89 8.62 -1.02
N GLY A 123 21.22 8.67 -1.20
CA GLY A 123 22.01 7.63 -1.86
C GLY A 123 22.01 6.30 -1.11
N VAL A 124 22.21 6.32 0.21
CA VAL A 124 22.16 5.11 1.05
C VAL A 124 20.75 4.50 1.04
N PHE A 125 19.72 5.32 1.19
CA PHE A 125 18.34 4.87 1.12
C PHE A 125 17.99 4.26 -0.25
N TRP A 126 18.49 4.86 -1.32
CA TRP A 126 18.35 4.32 -2.67
C TRP A 126 19.06 2.98 -2.84
N LEU A 127 20.31 2.85 -2.39
CA LEU A 127 21.08 1.62 -2.49
C LEU A 127 20.38 0.48 -1.74
N HIS A 128 19.92 0.74 -0.51
CA HIS A 128 19.13 -0.23 0.25
C HIS A 128 17.85 -0.65 -0.50
N ARG A 129 17.13 0.29 -1.12
CA ARG A 129 15.95 -0.02 -1.94
C ARG A 129 16.30 -0.83 -3.18
N LEU A 130 17.42 -0.53 -3.84
CA LEU A 130 17.89 -1.26 -5.03
C LEU A 130 18.25 -2.70 -4.66
N VAL A 131 19.01 -2.91 -3.59
CA VAL A 131 19.36 -4.26 -3.11
C VAL A 131 18.09 -5.05 -2.76
N LYS A 132 17.17 -4.45 -2.01
CA LYS A 132 15.88 -5.09 -1.68
C LYS A 132 15.07 -5.40 -2.93
N PHE A 133 15.14 -4.56 -3.95
CA PHE A 133 14.46 -4.79 -5.22
C PHE A 133 15.07 -5.97 -5.99
N ILE A 134 16.39 -6.00 -6.16
CA ILE A 134 17.12 -7.11 -6.80
C ILE A 134 16.82 -8.43 -6.07
N TYR A 135 16.88 -8.43 -4.74
CA TYR A 135 16.51 -9.58 -3.93
C TYR A 135 15.07 -10.05 -4.21
N ASN A 136 14.11 -9.13 -4.20
CA ASN A 136 12.71 -9.48 -4.50
C ASN A 136 12.54 -10.04 -5.92
N ILE A 137 13.29 -9.53 -6.90
CA ILE A 137 13.25 -10.04 -8.28
C ILE A 137 13.66 -11.51 -8.31
N CYS A 138 14.81 -11.84 -7.73
CA CYS A 138 15.30 -13.22 -7.64
C CYS A 138 14.24 -14.12 -6.98
N CYS A 139 13.66 -13.69 -5.86
CA CYS A 139 12.60 -14.43 -5.20
C CYS A 139 11.33 -14.58 -6.05
N TYR A 140 10.93 -13.57 -6.83
CA TYR A 140 9.78 -13.70 -7.72
C TYR A 140 10.06 -14.62 -8.91
N PHE A 141 11.30 -14.73 -9.37
CA PHE A 141 11.69 -15.73 -10.36
C PHE A 141 11.55 -17.16 -9.83
N GLU A 142 11.93 -17.38 -8.58
CA GLU A 142 11.73 -18.67 -7.89
C GLU A 142 10.24 -19.03 -7.78
N ILE A 143 9.41 -18.07 -7.36
CA ILE A 143 7.94 -18.25 -7.31
C ILE A 143 7.36 -18.49 -8.70
N ARG A 144 7.88 -17.80 -9.73
CA ARG A 144 7.48 -18.05 -11.12
C ARG A 144 7.81 -19.47 -11.55
N SER A 145 9.01 -19.96 -11.20
CA SER A 145 9.41 -21.34 -11.43
C SER A 145 8.46 -22.32 -10.72
N PHE A 146 8.06 -22.02 -9.48
CA PHE A 146 7.08 -22.82 -8.74
C PHE A 146 5.72 -22.91 -9.46
N TYR A 147 5.19 -21.81 -9.99
CA TYR A 147 3.95 -21.82 -10.77
C TYR A 147 4.04 -22.68 -12.04
N ILE A 148 5.13 -22.56 -12.78
CA ILE A 148 5.29 -23.26 -14.08
C ILE A 148 5.60 -24.75 -13.85
N ASN A 149 6.55 -25.04 -12.96
CA ASN A 149 7.12 -26.36 -12.83
C ASN A 149 6.36 -27.25 -11.83
N ALA A 150 5.92 -26.70 -10.69
CA ALA A 150 5.17 -27.45 -9.68
C ALA A 150 3.66 -27.39 -9.94
N LEU A 151 3.07 -26.18 -10.01
CA LEU A 151 1.62 -26.00 -10.19
C LEU A 151 1.10 -26.33 -11.60
N LYS A 152 2.02 -26.48 -12.58
CA LYS A 152 1.71 -26.67 -13.99
C LYS A 152 0.76 -25.61 -14.54
N VAL A 153 0.91 -24.36 -14.07
CA VAL A 153 0.13 -23.21 -14.54
C VAL A 153 1.06 -22.28 -15.31
N SER A 154 0.75 -22.08 -16.60
CA SER A 154 1.44 -21.08 -17.41
C SER A 154 1.13 -19.67 -16.90
N MET A 155 2.12 -18.78 -16.98
CA MET A 155 1.94 -17.38 -16.60
C MET A 155 0.93 -16.63 -17.48
N ALA A 156 0.72 -17.10 -18.71
CA ALA A 156 -0.30 -16.57 -19.61
C ALA A 156 -1.72 -16.95 -19.18
N ASP A 157 -1.86 -18.14 -18.58
CA ASP A 157 -3.18 -18.68 -18.22
C ASP A 157 -3.60 -18.28 -16.80
N LEU A 158 -2.64 -17.91 -15.94
CA LEU A 158 -2.86 -17.48 -14.56
C LEU A 158 -4.02 -16.46 -14.35
N PRO A 159 -4.28 -15.48 -15.24
CA PRO A 159 -5.42 -14.58 -15.11
C PRO A 159 -6.80 -15.25 -15.23
N TYR A 160 -6.89 -16.42 -15.86
CA TYR A 160 -8.12 -17.18 -16.05
C TYR A 160 -8.40 -18.15 -14.90
N PHE A 161 -7.39 -18.43 -14.05
CA PHE A 161 -7.55 -19.26 -12.87
C PHE A 161 -8.13 -18.46 -11.70
N THR A 162 -9.08 -19.06 -10.98
CA THR A 162 -9.54 -18.51 -9.71
C THR A 162 -8.51 -18.79 -8.60
N TRP A 163 -8.50 -17.96 -7.55
CA TRP A 163 -7.61 -18.21 -6.40
C TRP A 163 -7.89 -19.57 -5.76
N GLN A 164 -9.15 -19.99 -5.74
CA GLN A 164 -9.57 -21.28 -5.19
C GLN A 164 -8.95 -22.44 -5.97
N GLU A 165 -8.91 -22.37 -7.31
CA GLU A 165 -8.22 -23.39 -8.14
C GLU A 165 -6.72 -23.42 -7.88
N VAL A 166 -6.07 -22.25 -7.78
CA VAL A 166 -4.64 -22.16 -7.47
C VAL A 166 -4.36 -22.76 -6.10
N GLN A 167 -5.20 -22.45 -5.12
CA GLN A 167 -5.08 -22.95 -3.76
C GLN A 167 -5.30 -24.46 -3.66
N ALA A 168 -6.31 -25.00 -4.35
CA ALA A 168 -6.56 -26.44 -4.42
C ALA A 168 -5.33 -27.19 -4.96
N ARG A 169 -4.72 -26.67 -6.04
CA ARG A 169 -3.48 -27.25 -6.59
C ARG A 169 -2.30 -27.17 -5.61
N ILE A 170 -2.18 -26.10 -4.83
CA ILE A 170 -1.14 -26.00 -3.78
C ILE A 170 -1.35 -27.09 -2.73
N VAL A 171 -2.59 -27.34 -2.31
CA VAL A 171 -2.94 -28.37 -1.33
C VAL A 171 -2.67 -29.78 -1.88
N GLU A 172 -2.94 -30.03 -3.16
CA GLU A 172 -2.63 -31.29 -3.82
C GLU A 172 -1.12 -31.54 -3.90
N ILE A 173 -0.36 -30.54 -4.36
CA ILE A 173 1.11 -30.61 -4.53
C ILE A 173 1.85 -30.79 -3.20
N GLN A 174 1.27 -30.35 -2.08
CA GLN A 174 1.84 -30.61 -0.77
C GLN A 174 2.03 -32.11 -0.49
N LYS A 175 1.18 -32.98 -1.05
CA LYS A 175 1.29 -34.45 -0.90
C LYS A 175 2.52 -35.00 -1.61
N GLU A 176 2.93 -34.38 -2.72
CA GLU A 176 4.03 -34.82 -3.57
C GLU A 176 5.37 -34.18 -3.19
N HIS A 177 5.38 -32.86 -2.95
CA HIS A 177 6.60 -32.06 -2.80
C HIS A 177 6.99 -31.77 -1.34
N GLN A 178 6.13 -32.09 -0.36
CA GLN A 178 6.33 -31.82 1.07
C GLN A 178 6.92 -30.42 1.36
N ILE A 179 6.21 -29.38 0.91
CA ILE A 179 6.62 -27.98 1.09
C ILE A 179 6.68 -27.62 2.59
N CYS A 180 5.71 -28.12 3.36
CA CYS A 180 5.69 -28.08 4.82
C CYS A 180 6.08 -29.45 5.42
N ILE A 181 7.17 -29.52 6.19
CA ILE A 181 7.61 -30.76 6.86
C ILE A 181 6.72 -31.11 8.06
N HIS A 182 6.37 -30.12 8.88
CA HIS A 182 5.73 -30.36 10.19
C HIS A 182 4.28 -30.85 10.11
N LYS A 183 3.64 -30.71 8.94
CA LYS A 183 2.24 -31.08 8.75
C LYS A 183 2.08 -31.82 7.42
N LYS A 184 1.69 -33.09 7.50
CA LYS A 184 1.54 -33.98 6.33
C LYS A 184 0.50 -33.45 5.34
N GLU A 185 -0.59 -32.85 5.83
CA GLU A 185 -1.64 -32.26 5.00
C GLU A 185 -1.83 -30.78 5.33
N LEU A 186 -1.73 -29.92 4.32
CA LEU A 186 -1.98 -28.49 4.46
C LEU A 186 -3.44 -28.23 4.14
N THR A 187 -4.16 -27.54 5.03
CA THR A 187 -5.55 -27.14 4.75
C THR A 187 -5.59 -25.80 4.02
N GLU A 188 -6.69 -25.53 3.33
CA GLU A 188 -6.94 -24.22 2.73
C GLU A 188 -6.83 -23.08 3.77
N LEU A 189 -7.43 -23.29 4.95
CA LEU A 189 -7.42 -22.32 6.03
C LEU A 189 -6.00 -22.02 6.55
N ASP A 190 -5.10 -23.01 6.56
CA ASP A 190 -3.71 -22.79 6.95
C ASP A 190 -3.01 -21.80 6.00
N ILE A 191 -3.27 -21.90 4.70
CA ILE A 191 -2.72 -20.97 3.70
C ILE A 191 -3.22 -19.55 3.97
N TYR A 192 -4.52 -19.38 4.23
CA TYR A 192 -5.09 -18.07 4.59
C TYR A 192 -4.45 -17.50 5.86
N HIS A 193 -4.32 -18.30 6.92
CA HIS A 193 -3.69 -17.86 8.17
C HIS A 193 -2.23 -17.42 7.97
N ARG A 194 -1.45 -18.13 7.15
CA ARG A 194 -0.06 -17.76 6.83
C ARG A 194 0.04 -16.48 6.01
N ILE A 195 -0.83 -16.28 5.02
CA ILE A 195 -0.84 -15.07 4.20
C ILE A 195 -1.31 -13.85 5.00
N LEU A 196 -2.31 -14.03 5.86
CA LEU A 196 -3.06 -12.93 6.48
C LEU A 196 -2.74 -12.69 7.95
N ARG A 197 -1.81 -13.44 8.56
CA ARG A 197 -1.42 -13.38 9.99
C ARG A 197 -1.43 -11.95 10.54
N PHE A 198 -0.54 -11.09 10.04
CA PHE A 198 -0.41 -9.72 10.53
C PHE A 198 -1.56 -8.81 10.10
N LYS A 199 -2.20 -9.08 8.95
CA LYS A 199 -3.37 -8.30 8.52
C LYS A 199 -4.57 -8.53 9.43
N ASN A 200 -4.79 -9.77 9.88
CA ASN A 200 -5.86 -10.10 10.82
C ASN A 200 -5.65 -9.38 12.17
N TYR A 201 -4.40 -9.28 12.66
CA TYR A 201 -4.10 -8.46 13.83
C TYR A 201 -4.45 -6.99 13.61
N MET A 202 -4.08 -6.41 12.46
CA MET A 202 -4.43 -5.02 12.13
C MET A 202 -5.95 -4.80 12.05
N VAL A 203 -6.70 -5.73 11.45
CA VAL A 203 -8.17 -5.67 11.42
C VAL A 203 -8.75 -5.70 12.83
N ALA A 204 -8.30 -6.64 13.67
CA ALA A 204 -8.75 -6.75 15.06
C ALA A 204 -8.45 -5.46 15.86
N MET A 205 -7.25 -4.90 15.73
CA MET A 205 -6.86 -3.68 16.45
C MET A 205 -7.65 -2.44 16.02
N VAL A 206 -7.95 -2.32 14.72
CA VAL A 206 -8.80 -1.22 14.21
C VAL A 206 -10.24 -1.39 14.69
N ASN A 207 -10.82 -2.58 14.61
CA ASN A 207 -12.21 -2.84 15.00
C ASN A 207 -12.43 -2.68 16.50
N LYS A 208 -11.45 -3.08 17.32
CA LYS A 208 -11.46 -2.89 18.78
C LYS A 208 -11.05 -1.47 19.22
N SER A 209 -10.79 -0.56 18.27
CA SER A 209 -10.38 0.82 18.55
C SER A 209 -9.14 0.93 19.46
N LEU A 210 -8.21 -0.03 19.35
CA LEU A 210 -6.96 -0.04 20.13
C LEU A 210 -5.93 0.94 19.57
N LEU A 211 -6.05 1.30 18.29
CA LEU A 211 -5.15 2.24 17.62
C LEU A 211 -5.73 3.66 17.70
N PRO A 212 -4.92 4.68 18.05
CA PRO A 212 -5.36 6.07 18.14
C PRO A 212 -5.48 6.67 16.74
N VAL A 213 -6.56 6.33 16.03
CA VAL A 213 -6.83 6.83 14.67
C VAL A 213 -7.98 7.83 14.61
N ARG A 214 -8.73 8.00 15.70
CA ARG A 214 -9.86 8.95 15.80
C ARG A 214 -9.45 10.12 16.68
N PHE A 215 -9.61 11.34 16.16
CA PHE A 215 -9.24 12.57 16.83
C PHE A 215 -10.40 13.56 16.79
N ARG A 216 -10.68 14.24 17.90
CA ARG A 216 -11.66 15.32 17.94
C ARG A 216 -10.94 16.65 17.78
N LEU A 217 -11.10 17.28 16.61
CA LEU A 217 -10.51 18.58 16.32
C LEU A 217 -11.50 19.71 16.62
N PRO A 218 -11.06 20.82 17.23
CA PRO A 218 -11.90 22.02 17.32
C PRO A 218 -12.22 22.46 15.87
N VAL A 219 -13.48 22.76 15.57
CA VAL A 219 -14.03 23.05 14.22
C VAL A 219 -14.41 21.83 13.37
N LEU A 220 -13.50 20.88 13.13
CA LEU A 220 -13.76 19.76 12.20
C LEU A 220 -14.52 18.57 12.84
N GLY A 221 -14.65 18.55 14.17
CA GLY A 221 -15.34 17.48 14.90
C GLY A 221 -14.52 16.18 14.95
N ASP A 222 -15.21 15.04 14.93
CA ASP A 222 -14.59 13.73 14.99
C ASP A 222 -13.99 13.36 13.62
N THR A 223 -12.66 13.30 13.56
CA THR A 223 -11.88 13.04 12.34
C THR A 223 -11.12 11.73 12.45
N VAL A 224 -10.91 11.06 11.31
CA VAL A 224 -10.16 9.79 11.25
C VAL A 224 -8.87 10.02 10.48
N PHE A 225 -7.73 9.87 11.17
CA PHE A 225 -6.39 10.00 10.58
C PHE A 225 -5.69 8.64 10.56
N TYR A 226 -5.77 7.96 9.42
CA TYR A 226 -5.07 6.70 9.20
C TYR A 226 -4.42 6.66 7.82
N THR A 227 -3.13 6.99 7.80
CA THR A 227 -2.32 7.10 6.58
C THR A 227 -1.46 5.86 6.36
N ARG A 228 -0.88 5.72 5.15
CA ARG A 228 0.05 4.63 4.85
C ARG A 228 1.31 4.68 5.73
N GLY A 229 1.80 5.88 6.05
CA GLY A 229 2.95 6.07 6.93
C GLY A 229 2.66 5.65 8.36
N LEU A 230 1.46 5.98 8.87
CA LEU A 230 1.05 5.56 10.21
C LEU A 230 0.85 4.04 10.28
N LYS A 231 0.22 3.44 9.27
CA LYS A 231 0.12 1.98 9.14
C LYS A 231 1.49 1.30 9.15
N TYR A 232 2.44 1.82 8.38
CA TYR A 232 3.81 1.29 8.34
C TYR A 232 4.47 1.36 9.71
N ASN A 233 4.31 2.47 10.43
CA ASN A 233 4.83 2.61 11.78
C ASN A 233 4.20 1.60 12.76
N PHE A 234 2.88 1.36 12.69
CA PHE A 234 2.26 0.32 13.50
C PHE A 234 2.81 -1.08 13.16
N GLU A 235 2.95 -1.42 11.88
CA GLU A 235 3.53 -2.71 11.48
C GLU A 235 5.00 -2.84 11.94
N LEU A 236 5.77 -1.75 11.88
CA LEU A 236 7.13 -1.69 12.40
C LEU A 236 7.18 -1.86 13.93
N ILE A 237 6.29 -1.19 14.66
CA ILE A 237 6.21 -1.31 16.12
C ILE A 237 5.78 -2.72 16.52
N PHE A 238 4.77 -3.31 15.89
CA PHE A 238 4.21 -4.56 16.39
C PHE A 238 4.88 -5.81 15.84
N PHE A 239 5.22 -5.83 14.55
CA PHE A 239 5.54 -7.07 13.83
C PHE A 239 6.96 -7.15 13.29
N TRP A 240 7.63 -6.03 13.03
CA TRP A 240 8.94 -6.03 12.37
C TRP A 240 10.07 -5.54 13.27
N GLY A 241 11.27 -6.10 13.05
CA GLY A 241 12.50 -5.72 13.75
C GLY A 241 12.78 -6.54 15.03
N PRO A 242 14.01 -6.44 15.55
CA PRO A 242 14.48 -7.30 16.66
C PRO A 242 13.70 -7.08 17.97
N GLY A 243 13.23 -5.85 18.18
CA GLY A 243 12.42 -5.49 19.35
C GLY A 243 10.92 -5.82 19.22
N SER A 244 10.47 -6.48 18.14
CA SER A 244 9.05 -6.78 17.90
C SER A 244 8.46 -7.78 18.90
N LEU A 245 7.12 -7.84 18.94
CA LEU A 245 6.42 -8.79 19.81
C LEU A 245 6.61 -10.23 19.33
N PHE A 246 6.88 -10.40 18.04
CA PHE A 246 7.15 -11.67 17.39
C PHE A 246 8.64 -11.99 17.50
N GLU A 247 8.94 -13.24 17.85
CA GLU A 247 10.30 -13.78 17.88
C GLU A 247 10.75 -14.11 16.45
N ASN A 248 9.91 -14.89 15.78
CA ASN A 248 9.98 -15.21 14.36
C ASN A 248 8.69 -14.73 13.68
N GLU A 249 8.63 -14.75 12.34
CA GLU A 249 7.45 -14.28 11.59
C GLU A 249 6.13 -14.98 11.97
N TRP A 250 6.19 -16.16 12.61
CA TRP A 250 5.02 -16.93 13.03
C TRP A 250 4.79 -17.05 14.54
N SER A 251 5.81 -16.85 15.38
CA SER A 251 5.71 -17.12 16.82
C SER A 251 5.80 -15.85 17.66
N LEU A 252 4.83 -15.65 18.55
CA LEU A 252 4.87 -14.60 19.57
C LEU A 252 5.85 -14.99 20.67
N LYS A 253 6.70 -14.05 21.13
CA LYS A 253 7.61 -14.30 22.24
C LYS A 253 6.83 -14.81 23.47
N PRO A 254 7.34 -15.82 24.20
CA PRO A 254 6.61 -16.48 25.28
C PRO A 254 6.28 -15.55 26.45
N GLU A 255 7.06 -14.47 26.63
CA GLU A 255 6.83 -13.44 27.65
C GLU A 255 5.45 -12.78 27.52
N TYR A 256 4.94 -12.57 26.30
CA TYR A 256 3.63 -11.93 26.07
C TYR A 256 2.44 -12.88 26.27
N LYS A 257 2.67 -14.18 26.47
CA LYS A 257 1.62 -15.17 26.74
C LYS A 257 1.25 -15.25 28.22
N ARG A 258 2.10 -14.73 29.11
CA ARG A 258 1.93 -14.79 30.57
C ARG A 258 1.48 -13.42 31.10
N GLY A 259 0.54 -13.42 32.06
CA GLY A 259 0.02 -12.17 32.63
C GLY A 259 0.92 -11.49 33.67
N GLY A 260 1.90 -12.20 34.22
CA GLY A 260 2.71 -11.73 35.36
C GLY A 260 3.50 -10.44 35.09
N ASN A 261 4.11 -10.31 33.91
CA ASN A 261 5.02 -9.20 33.59
C ASN A 261 4.36 -8.10 32.75
N ARG A 262 3.02 -7.95 32.83
CA ARG A 262 2.27 -7.06 31.94
C ARG A 262 2.74 -5.60 32.00
N LEU A 263 3.08 -5.11 33.19
CA LEU A 263 3.52 -3.72 33.37
C LEU A 263 4.91 -3.49 32.76
N GLU A 264 5.87 -4.38 33.05
CA GLU A 264 7.22 -4.32 32.47
C GLU A 264 7.20 -4.37 30.93
N LEU A 265 6.38 -5.26 30.37
CA LEU A 265 6.22 -5.38 28.92
C LEU A 265 5.55 -4.14 28.31
N ALA A 266 4.60 -3.52 29.02
CA ALA A 266 3.98 -2.27 28.61
C ALA A 266 5.00 -1.11 28.59
N ASP A 267 5.86 -1.01 29.59
CA ASP A 267 6.91 0.01 29.65
C ASP A 267 7.97 -0.17 28.56
N ARG A 268 8.36 -1.41 28.28
CA ARG A 268 9.25 -1.75 27.15
C ARG A 268 8.64 -1.35 25.81
N LEU A 269 7.35 -1.63 25.60
CA LEU A 269 6.63 -1.21 24.40
C LEU A 269 6.51 0.31 24.31
N SER A 270 6.24 0.99 25.42
CA SER A 270 6.16 2.45 25.51
C SER A 270 7.47 3.12 25.10
N SER A 271 8.60 2.66 25.65
CA SER A 271 9.93 3.16 25.30
C SER A 271 10.25 2.94 23.82
N ARG A 272 9.84 1.80 23.25
CA ARG A 272 10.02 1.53 21.84
C ARG A 272 9.18 2.45 20.94
N ILE A 273 7.93 2.72 21.32
CA ILE A 273 7.07 3.68 20.62
C ILE A 273 7.69 5.08 20.67
N LEU A 274 8.25 5.49 21.82
CA LEU A 274 8.93 6.77 21.99
C LEU A 274 10.12 6.90 21.02
N TRP A 275 11.03 5.91 20.99
CA TRP A 275 12.20 5.96 20.12
C TRP A 275 11.85 5.96 18.63
N ILE A 276 10.84 5.17 18.23
CA ILE A 276 10.33 5.21 16.85
C ILE A 276 9.67 6.57 16.54
N GLY A 277 8.97 7.17 17.51
CA GLY A 277 8.41 8.51 17.41
C GLY A 277 9.49 9.59 17.20
N ILE A 278 10.55 9.56 18.00
CA ILE A 278 11.71 10.47 17.88
C ILE A 278 12.39 10.29 16.51
N ALA A 279 12.59 9.05 16.06
CA ALA A 279 13.15 8.78 14.74
C ALA A 279 12.27 9.35 13.61
N ASN A 280 10.94 9.19 13.68
CA ASN A 280 10.03 9.78 12.70
C ASN A 280 10.06 11.32 12.73
N LEU A 281 10.19 11.93 13.92
CA LEU A 281 10.29 13.38 14.06
C LEU A 281 11.57 13.92 13.41
N LEU A 282 12.70 13.24 13.63
CA LEU A 282 13.99 13.60 13.02
C LEU A 282 13.97 13.42 11.49
N LEU A 283 13.29 12.39 10.98
CA LEU A 283 13.16 12.11 9.55
C LEU A 283 12.04 12.94 8.87
N CYS A 284 11.20 13.64 9.64
CA CYS A 284 10.06 14.42 9.15
C CYS A 284 10.39 15.36 7.98
N PRO A 285 11.42 16.25 8.04
CA PRO A 285 11.71 17.17 6.95
C PRO A 285 12.03 16.46 5.64
N VAL A 286 12.81 15.37 5.69
CA VAL A 286 13.19 14.58 4.51
C VAL A 286 11.96 13.88 3.92
N ILE A 287 11.13 13.28 4.76
CA ILE A 287 9.89 12.61 4.33
C ILE A 287 8.94 13.63 3.71
N LEU A 288 8.81 14.83 4.28
CA LEU A 288 7.93 15.88 3.79
C LEU A 288 8.35 16.38 2.41
N ILE A 289 9.66 16.66 2.20
CA ILE A 289 10.21 17.04 0.89
C ILE A 289 9.87 15.96 -0.15
N TRP A 290 10.09 14.69 0.19
CA TRP A 290 9.74 13.58 -0.69
C TRP A 290 8.24 13.53 -1.02
N GLN A 291 7.36 13.73 -0.04
CA GLN A 291 5.91 13.72 -0.28
C GLN A 291 5.46 14.89 -1.17
N ILE A 292 6.01 16.09 -0.97
CA ILE A 292 5.70 17.28 -1.78
C ILE A 292 6.14 17.04 -3.23
N LEU A 293 7.37 16.62 -3.45
CA LEU A 293 7.89 16.33 -4.79
C LEU A 293 7.07 15.23 -5.45
N TYR A 294 6.85 14.11 -4.75
CA TYR A 294 6.06 13.01 -5.28
C TYR A 294 4.63 13.43 -5.65
N ALA A 295 3.97 14.23 -4.81
CA ALA A 295 2.65 14.76 -5.08
C ALA A 295 2.66 15.69 -6.30
N PHE A 296 3.64 16.60 -6.40
CA PHE A 296 3.79 17.48 -7.55
C PHE A 296 3.97 16.69 -8.85
N PHE A 297 4.94 15.78 -8.93
CA PHE A 297 5.19 15.02 -10.15
C PHE A 297 4.07 14.04 -10.51
N SER A 298 3.32 13.54 -9.53
CA SER A 298 2.24 12.58 -9.77
C SER A 298 0.91 13.24 -10.13
N TYR A 299 0.61 14.41 -9.57
CA TYR A 299 -0.71 15.03 -9.69
C TYR A 299 -0.74 16.27 -10.59
N THR A 300 0.39 16.94 -10.89
CA THR A 300 0.38 18.15 -11.74
C THR A 300 -0.17 17.87 -13.14
N GLU A 301 0.21 16.74 -13.77
CA GLU A 301 -0.35 16.34 -15.08
C GLU A 301 -1.86 16.10 -14.98
N VAL A 302 -2.30 15.44 -13.92
CA VAL A 302 -3.71 15.11 -13.67
C VAL A 302 -4.53 16.38 -13.43
N ILE A 303 -4.02 17.35 -12.68
CA ILE A 303 -4.65 18.65 -12.44
C ILE A 303 -4.84 19.41 -13.76
N LYS A 304 -3.82 19.40 -14.63
CA LYS A 304 -3.88 20.08 -15.92
C LYS A 304 -4.84 19.40 -16.89
N ARG A 305 -4.87 18.06 -16.91
CA ARG A 305 -5.62 17.28 -17.90
C ARG A 305 -7.08 17.05 -17.51
N GLU A 306 -7.30 16.60 -16.28
CA GLU A 306 -8.62 16.20 -15.77
C GLU A 306 -8.75 16.58 -14.28
N PRO A 307 -8.98 17.87 -13.94
CA PRO A 307 -9.07 18.33 -12.55
C PRO A 307 -10.24 17.67 -11.79
N GLY A 308 -11.28 17.22 -12.49
CA GLY A 308 -12.42 16.50 -11.90
C GLY A 308 -12.06 15.11 -11.34
N SER A 309 -10.94 14.51 -11.75
CA SER A 309 -10.49 13.21 -11.23
C SER A 309 -10.09 13.27 -9.75
N LEU A 310 -9.59 14.42 -9.27
CA LEU A 310 -9.25 14.63 -7.86
C LEU A 310 -10.48 14.74 -6.95
N GLY A 311 -11.62 15.14 -7.51
CA GLY A 311 -12.90 15.16 -6.81
C GLY A 311 -13.52 13.77 -6.66
N ALA A 312 -13.04 12.79 -7.43
CA ALA A 312 -13.51 11.41 -7.32
C ALA A 312 -13.09 10.82 -5.96
N ARG A 313 -14.07 10.33 -5.21
CA ARG A 313 -13.84 9.71 -3.90
C ARG A 313 -13.16 8.36 -4.08
N CYS A 314 -12.42 7.91 -3.07
CA CYS A 314 -11.89 6.56 -3.03
C CYS A 314 -12.12 5.92 -1.65
N TRP A 315 -12.11 4.59 -1.61
CA TRP A 315 -12.16 3.87 -0.33
C TRP A 315 -10.92 4.20 0.50
N SER A 316 -11.15 4.87 1.63
CA SER A 316 -10.09 5.27 2.57
C SER A 316 -9.33 4.07 3.12
N LEU A 317 -8.08 4.28 3.54
CA LEU A 317 -7.28 3.20 4.14
C LEU A 317 -7.95 2.66 5.40
N TYR A 318 -8.53 3.55 6.22
CA TYR A 318 -9.32 3.16 7.39
C TYR A 318 -10.52 2.30 7.00
N GLY A 319 -11.32 2.74 6.02
CA GLY A 319 -12.48 2.00 5.55
C GLY A 319 -12.12 0.60 5.03
N ARG A 320 -10.95 0.45 4.40
CA ARG A 320 -10.45 -0.86 3.94
C ARG A 320 -10.12 -1.83 5.09
N PHE A 321 -9.74 -1.36 6.27
CA PHE A 321 -9.52 -2.22 7.43
C PHE A 321 -10.80 -2.43 8.23
N TYR A 322 -11.63 -1.39 8.33
CA TYR A 322 -12.90 -1.44 9.03
C TYR A 322 -13.91 -2.38 8.36
N LEU A 323 -13.99 -2.36 7.03
CA LEU A 323 -14.93 -3.20 6.27
C LEU A 323 -14.41 -4.61 6.00
N ARG A 324 -13.13 -4.89 6.29
CA ARG A 324 -12.47 -6.16 5.94
C ARG A 324 -12.87 -7.26 6.91
N HIS A 325 -13.18 -8.44 6.39
CA HIS A 325 -13.41 -9.63 7.18
C HIS A 325 -12.08 -10.29 7.61
N PHE A 326 -12.12 -11.07 8.68
CA PHE A 326 -11.01 -11.95 9.04
C PHE A 326 -10.78 -12.97 7.93
N ASN A 327 -9.51 -13.28 7.65
CA ASN A 327 -9.12 -14.20 6.59
C ASN A 327 -9.60 -13.80 5.18
N GLU A 328 -9.93 -12.54 4.91
CA GLU A 328 -10.26 -12.05 3.56
C GLU A 328 -8.98 -11.62 2.83
N LEU A 329 -8.74 -12.12 1.62
CA LEU A 329 -7.60 -11.73 0.77
C LEU A 329 -7.80 -10.36 0.11
N ASP A 330 -6.73 -9.77 -0.40
CA ASP A 330 -6.79 -8.39 -0.95
C ASP A 330 -7.64 -8.29 -2.23
N HIS A 331 -7.69 -9.33 -3.07
CA HIS A 331 -8.54 -9.33 -4.27
C HIS A 331 -10.02 -9.51 -3.93
N GLU A 332 -10.35 -10.34 -2.93
CA GLU A 332 -11.71 -10.54 -2.45
C GLU A 332 -12.28 -9.22 -1.90
N LEU A 333 -11.53 -8.55 -1.03
CA LEU A 333 -11.88 -7.23 -0.53
C LEU A 333 -12.05 -6.22 -1.67
N MET A 334 -11.10 -6.18 -2.62
CA MET A 334 -11.17 -5.25 -3.75
C MET A 334 -12.39 -5.51 -4.64
N SER A 335 -12.76 -6.77 -4.87
CA SER A 335 -13.94 -7.17 -5.63
C SER A 335 -15.23 -6.69 -4.95
N ARG A 336 -15.30 -6.79 -3.62
CA ARG A 336 -16.47 -6.31 -2.86
C ARG A 336 -16.55 -4.78 -2.86
N LEU A 337 -15.42 -4.11 -2.63
CA LEU A 337 -15.33 -2.65 -2.67
C LEU A 337 -15.59 -2.06 -4.06
N SER A 338 -15.18 -2.74 -5.13
CA SER A 338 -15.43 -2.28 -6.51
C SER A 338 -16.91 -2.38 -6.87
N LYS A 339 -17.58 -3.48 -6.51
CA LYS A 339 -19.04 -3.64 -6.68
C LYS A 339 -19.82 -2.55 -5.95
N GLY A 340 -19.41 -2.21 -4.72
CA GLY A 340 -20.05 -1.16 -3.91
C GLY A 340 -19.73 0.27 -4.31
N TYR A 341 -18.72 0.50 -5.16
CA TYR A 341 -18.20 1.84 -5.45
C TYR A 341 -19.23 2.74 -6.16
N LYS A 342 -19.93 2.22 -7.17
CA LYS A 342 -20.91 2.99 -7.95
C LYS A 342 -22.09 3.46 -7.10
N ALA A 343 -22.62 2.58 -6.26
CA ALA A 343 -23.72 2.90 -5.36
C ALA A 343 -23.29 3.93 -4.30
N SER A 344 -22.13 3.72 -3.68
CA SER A 344 -21.59 4.64 -2.65
C SER A 344 -21.30 6.03 -3.21
N SER A 345 -20.81 6.12 -4.45
CA SER A 345 -20.57 7.39 -5.13
C SER A 345 -21.88 8.13 -5.43
N LYS A 346 -22.91 7.42 -5.93
CA LYS A 346 -24.25 8.01 -6.14
C LYS A 346 -24.84 8.55 -4.83
N TYR A 347 -24.79 7.76 -3.76
CA TYR A 347 -25.25 8.18 -2.44
C TYR A 347 -24.56 9.46 -1.99
N MET A 348 -23.23 9.55 -2.10
CA MET A 348 -22.52 10.76 -1.69
C MET A 348 -22.83 11.98 -2.56
N ASN A 349 -23.10 11.79 -3.84
CA ASN A 349 -23.45 12.88 -4.74
C ASN A 349 -24.86 13.44 -4.47
N CYS A 350 -25.71 12.74 -3.73
CA CYS A 350 -26.99 13.28 -3.25
C CYS A 350 -26.81 14.38 -2.20
N PHE A 351 -25.67 14.41 -1.49
CA PHE A 351 -25.41 15.36 -0.39
C PHE A 351 -24.46 16.48 -0.84
N MET A 352 -24.92 17.32 -1.76
CA MET A 352 -24.20 18.52 -2.17
C MET A 352 -24.56 19.70 -1.27
N SER A 353 -23.56 20.45 -0.80
CA SER A 353 -23.80 21.62 0.05
C SER A 353 -24.31 22.81 -0.81
N PRO A 354 -25.49 23.39 -0.50
CA PRO A 354 -26.07 24.50 -1.28
C PRO A 354 -25.14 25.71 -1.39
N LEU A 355 -24.45 26.06 -0.30
CA LEU A 355 -23.50 27.18 -0.27
C LEU A 355 -22.37 27.00 -1.30
N LEU A 356 -21.76 25.81 -1.35
CA LEU A 356 -20.69 25.52 -2.29
C LEU A 356 -21.18 25.58 -3.75
N THR A 357 -22.43 25.19 -4.00
CA THR A 357 -23.04 25.29 -5.34
C THR A 357 -23.24 26.74 -5.76
N VAL A 358 -23.73 27.60 -4.87
CA VAL A 358 -23.89 29.04 -5.16
C VAL A 358 -22.55 29.70 -5.42
N VAL A 359 -21.55 29.45 -4.56
CA VAL A 359 -20.19 29.98 -4.73
C VAL A 359 -19.58 29.50 -6.05
N ALA A 360 -19.69 28.21 -6.37
CA ALA A 360 -19.17 27.67 -7.62
C ALA A 360 -19.83 28.31 -8.85
N LYS A 361 -21.15 28.56 -8.83
CA LYS A 361 -21.88 29.23 -9.92
C LYS A 361 -21.37 30.65 -10.15
N ASN A 362 -21.23 31.44 -9.08
CA ASN A 362 -20.76 32.82 -9.18
C ASN A 362 -19.32 32.88 -9.69
N VAL A 363 -18.42 32.08 -9.13
CA VAL A 363 -17.01 32.04 -9.56
C VAL A 363 -16.89 31.59 -11.02
N ALA A 364 -17.66 30.58 -11.44
CA ALA A 364 -17.67 30.15 -12.84
C ALA A 364 -18.20 31.23 -13.79
N PHE A 365 -19.19 32.01 -13.37
CA PHE A 365 -19.72 33.12 -14.17
C PHE A 365 -18.67 34.20 -14.38
N PHE A 366 -18.04 34.71 -13.31
CA PHE A 366 -16.99 35.73 -13.42
C PHE A 366 -15.76 35.25 -14.19
N ALA A 367 -15.29 34.03 -13.91
CA ALA A 367 -14.15 33.48 -14.63
C ALA A 367 -14.48 33.22 -16.12
N GLY A 368 -15.71 32.75 -16.39
CA GLY A 368 -16.19 32.49 -17.74
C GLY A 368 -16.41 33.74 -18.58
N SER A 369 -16.88 34.84 -17.97
CA SER A 369 -17.08 36.11 -18.68
C SER A 369 -15.75 36.73 -19.11
N ILE A 370 -14.75 36.76 -18.21
CA ILE A 370 -13.41 37.25 -18.54
C ILE A 370 -12.77 36.37 -19.61
N LEU A 371 -12.89 35.05 -19.49
CA LEU A 371 -12.37 34.10 -20.47
C LEU A 371 -13.03 34.28 -21.84
N ALA A 372 -14.34 34.48 -21.91
CA ALA A 372 -15.05 34.69 -23.17
C ALA A 372 -14.60 35.97 -23.89
N VAL A 373 -14.38 37.06 -23.16
CA VAL A 373 -13.85 38.32 -23.73
C VAL A 373 -12.44 38.12 -24.25
N LEU A 374 -11.55 37.46 -23.48
CA LEU A 374 -10.19 37.18 -23.93
C LEU A 374 -10.17 36.30 -25.18
N ILE A 375 -11.00 35.25 -25.22
CA ILE A 375 -11.11 34.38 -26.40
C ILE A 375 -11.62 35.17 -27.61
N ALA A 376 -12.64 36.01 -27.45
CA ALA A 376 -13.16 36.84 -28.55
C ALA A 376 -12.11 37.81 -29.09
N LEU A 377 -11.33 38.45 -28.20
CA LEU A 377 -10.22 39.32 -28.60
C LEU A 377 -9.12 38.54 -29.34
N THR A 378 -8.76 37.33 -28.89
CA THR A 378 -7.77 36.50 -29.59
C THR A 378 -8.23 35.98 -30.95
N ILE A 379 -9.55 35.84 -31.16
CA ILE A 379 -10.11 35.46 -32.47
C ILE A 379 -10.15 36.68 -33.40
N TYR A 380 -10.39 37.87 -32.85
CA TYR A 380 -10.40 39.11 -33.62
C TYR A 380 -8.99 39.51 -34.07
N ASP A 381 -8.01 39.37 -33.17
CA ASP A 381 -6.61 39.70 -33.41
C ASP A 381 -5.70 38.69 -32.69
N GLU A 382 -4.86 38.00 -33.47
CA GLU A 382 -3.94 36.98 -32.97
C GLU A 382 -2.81 37.61 -32.14
N ASP A 383 -2.47 38.88 -32.38
CA ASP A 383 -1.38 39.59 -31.68
C ASP A 383 -1.68 39.76 -30.18
N VAL A 384 -2.95 39.63 -29.78
CA VAL A 384 -3.38 39.61 -28.37
C VAL A 384 -2.75 38.44 -27.60
N LEU A 385 -2.40 37.33 -28.26
CA LEU A 385 -1.70 36.20 -27.61
C LEU A 385 -0.25 36.52 -27.25
N ALA A 386 0.38 37.47 -27.94
CA ALA A 386 1.75 37.91 -27.67
C ALA A 386 1.85 38.89 -26.49
N VAL A 387 0.71 39.45 -26.06
CA VAL A 387 0.64 40.35 -24.91
C VAL A 387 0.97 39.60 -23.61
N GLU A 388 1.73 40.26 -22.75
CA GLU A 388 2.20 39.68 -21.48
C GLU A 388 1.02 39.15 -20.65
N HIS A 389 1.19 37.93 -20.14
CA HIS A 389 0.23 37.22 -19.28
C HIS A 389 -1.14 36.84 -19.88
N VAL A 390 -1.45 37.14 -21.15
CA VAL A 390 -2.76 36.77 -21.74
C VAL A 390 -2.92 35.24 -21.80
N LEU A 391 -1.91 34.53 -22.31
CA LEU A 391 -1.94 33.07 -22.40
C LEU A 391 -2.02 32.39 -21.01
N THR A 392 -1.28 32.91 -20.03
CA THR A 392 -1.34 32.41 -18.64
C THR A 392 -2.70 32.69 -17.99
N SER A 393 -3.31 33.82 -18.30
CA SER A 393 -4.65 34.18 -17.78
C SER A 393 -5.73 33.28 -18.38
N ILE A 394 -5.70 33.05 -19.70
CA ILE A 394 -6.62 32.13 -20.39
C ILE A 394 -6.53 30.72 -19.80
N THR A 395 -5.31 30.22 -19.58
CA THR A 395 -5.12 28.88 -19.01
C THR A 395 -5.60 28.76 -17.56
N LEU A 396 -5.30 29.75 -16.71
CA LEU A 396 -5.77 29.76 -15.31
C LEU A 396 -7.30 29.89 -15.21
N LEU A 397 -7.89 30.78 -16.00
CA LEU A 397 -9.35 30.96 -16.05
C LEU A 397 -10.04 29.69 -16.58
N GLY A 398 -9.47 29.04 -17.60
CA GLY A 398 -9.97 27.76 -18.11
C GLY A 398 -9.97 26.65 -17.06
N VAL A 399 -8.89 26.53 -16.28
CA VAL A 399 -8.82 25.58 -15.15
C VAL A 399 -9.86 25.94 -14.08
N CYS A 400 -9.98 27.23 -13.72
CA CYS A 400 -10.94 27.70 -12.72
C CYS A 400 -12.39 27.37 -13.09
N VAL A 401 -12.79 27.66 -14.34
CA VAL A 401 -14.14 27.34 -14.85
C VAL A 401 -14.38 25.82 -14.83
N THR A 402 -13.39 25.03 -15.24
CA THR A 402 -13.50 23.56 -15.27
C THR A 402 -13.70 22.98 -13.87
N VAL A 403 -12.94 23.48 -12.88
CA VAL A 403 -13.07 23.08 -11.47
C VAL A 403 -14.43 23.48 -10.90
N CYS A 404 -14.90 24.69 -11.19
CA CYS A 404 -16.19 25.17 -10.69
C CYS A 404 -17.36 24.38 -11.30
N ARG A 405 -17.32 24.09 -12.61
CA ARG A 405 -18.34 23.26 -13.28
C ARG A 405 -18.43 21.86 -12.69
N TYR A 406 -17.31 21.27 -12.27
CA TYR A 406 -17.32 19.95 -11.64
C TYR A 406 -18.09 19.93 -10.31
N ARG A 407 -18.09 21.05 -9.56
CA ARG A 407 -18.81 21.16 -8.28
C ARG A 407 -20.30 21.47 -8.42
N MET A 408 -20.77 21.74 -9.63
CA MET A 408 -22.19 21.97 -9.87
C MET A 408 -22.92 20.64 -10.07
N PRO A 409 -24.11 20.45 -9.50
CA PRO A 409 -24.95 19.30 -9.81
C PRO A 409 -25.33 19.33 -11.30
N ARG A 410 -25.39 18.16 -11.94
CA ARG A 410 -25.98 18.03 -13.27
C ARG A 410 -27.48 18.26 -13.12
N SER A 411 -27.98 19.32 -13.74
CA SER A 411 -29.39 19.72 -13.79
C SER A 411 -30.25 18.68 -14.47
#